data_AF-X0Z164-F1
#
_entry.id   AF-X0Z164-F1
#
_cell.length_a   1.000
_cell.length_b   1.000
_cell.length_c   1.000
_cell.angle_alpha   90.00
_cell.angle_beta   90.00
_cell.angle_gamma   90.00
#
_symmetry.space_group_name_H-M   'P 1'
#
loop_
_entity.id
_entity.type
_entity.pdbx_description
1 polymer ?
#
loop_
_entity_poly.entity_id
_entity_poly.type
_entity_poly.pdbx_seq_one_letter_code
_entity_poly.pdbx_strand_id
1 'polypeptide(L)'
;MRNEVFIYFKLFYGVKDKHESEVLALKEIQSLIGKKVKPIYNWFDVLSIKPLNNFVNNSIRIQDYITHESCYGRVKGYFTSLPKILDISHLVKRLGYTQEIFLV
;
A
#
# COMPACT_ATOMS: atom_id res chain seq x y z
N MET A 1 -11.06 -9.19 19.75
CA MET A 1 -10.78 -8.23 18.66
C MET A 1 -11.13 -8.93 17.36
N ARG A 2 -11.93 -8.31 16.47
CA ARG A 2 -12.11 -8.87 15.12
C ARG A 2 -10.75 -8.78 14.42
N ASN A 3 -10.27 -9.88 13.86
CA ASN A 3 -9.03 -9.89 13.08
C ASN A 3 -9.29 -9.11 11.78
N GLU A 4 -8.97 -7.82 11.79
CA GLU A 4 -8.90 -7.03 10.57
C GLU A 4 -7.61 -7.35 9.83
N VAL A 5 -7.71 -7.39 8.51
CA VAL A 5 -6.58 -7.55 7.60
C VAL A 5 -6.26 -6.18 7.04
N PHE A 6 -5.01 -5.76 7.17
CA PHE A 6 -4.52 -4.51 6.63
C PHE A 6 -3.88 -4.77 5.28
N ILE A 7 -4.27 -3.98 4.28
CA ILE A 7 -3.74 -4.08 2.92
C ILE A 7 -3.08 -2.76 2.57
N TYR A 8 -1.82 -2.84 2.14
CA TYR A 8 -1.02 -1.70 1.74
C TYR A 8 -0.61 -1.86 0.28
N PHE A 9 -0.85 -0.81 -0.52
CA PHE A 9 -0.52 -0.73 -1.93
C PHE A 9 0.63 0.26 -2.08
N LYS A 10 1.82 -0.20 -2.49
CA LYS A 10 2.96 0.66 -2.78
C LYS A 10 2.95 1.07 -4.23
N LEU A 11 2.95 2.39 -4.47
CA LEU A 11 2.99 2.88 -5.84
C LEU A 11 4.37 2.67 -6.46
N PHE A 12 4.37 2.43 -7.76
CA PHE A 12 5.58 2.23 -8.55
C PHE A 12 6.48 3.46 -8.52
N TYR A 13 7.80 3.25 -8.42
CA TYR A 13 8.79 4.33 -8.37
C TYR A 13 8.68 5.30 -9.56
N GLY A 14 8.25 4.81 -10.72
CA GLY A 14 8.06 5.60 -11.93
C GLY A 14 6.95 6.65 -11.85
N VAL A 15 6.03 6.52 -10.88
CA VAL A 15 4.97 7.51 -10.66
C VAL A 15 5.58 8.76 -10.05
N LYS A 16 5.65 9.83 -10.85
CA LYS A 16 6.27 11.11 -10.47
C LYS A 16 5.24 12.22 -10.36
N ASP A 17 4.22 12.17 -11.21
CA ASP A 17 3.25 13.23 -11.32
C ASP A 17 2.20 13.18 -10.19
N LYS A 18 1.74 14.36 -9.79
CA LYS A 18 0.73 14.50 -8.73
C LYS A 18 -0.62 13.95 -9.19
N HIS A 19 -1.01 14.19 -10.44
CA HIS A 19 -2.26 13.67 -10.98
C HIS A 19 -2.24 12.15 -11.06
N GLU A 20 -1.13 11.56 -11.52
CA GLU A 20 -0.96 10.10 -11.51
C GLU A 20 -1.08 9.52 -10.10
N SER A 21 -0.29 10.05 -9.15
CA SER A 21 -0.21 9.52 -7.79
C SER A 21 -1.44 9.79 -6.94
N GLU A 22 -2.15 10.92 -7.11
CA GLU A 22 -3.30 11.29 -6.27
C GLU A 22 -4.65 10.90 -6.89
N VAL A 23 -4.75 10.84 -8.22
CA VAL A 23 -6.03 10.66 -8.93
C VAL A 23 -6.12 9.32 -9.65
N LEU A 24 -5.16 9.01 -10.53
CA LEU A 24 -5.24 7.80 -11.36
C LEU A 24 -5.06 6.53 -10.53
N ALA A 25 -3.99 6.49 -9.72
CA ALA A 25 -3.72 5.37 -8.83
C ALA A 25 -4.85 5.15 -7.81
N LEU A 26 -5.40 6.25 -7.25
CA LEU A 26 -6.54 6.18 -6.33
C LEU A 26 -7.75 5.51 -6.98
N LYS A 27 -8.13 5.97 -8.19
CA LYS A 27 -9.29 5.45 -8.92
C LYS A 27 -9.13 3.98 -9.25
N GLU A 28 -7.93 3.58 -9.71
CA GLU A 28 -7.61 2.18 -10.02
C GLU A 28 -7.80 1.29 -8.78
N ILE A 29 -7.12 1.62 -7.67
CA ILE A 29 -7.17 0.82 -6.44
C ILE A 29 -8.59 0.77 -5.89
N GLN A 30 -9.29 1.91 -5.80
CA GLN A 30 -10.67 1.94 -5.29
C GLN A 30 -11.63 1.14 -6.17
N SER A 31 -11.49 1.20 -7.49
CA SER A 31 -12.34 0.45 -8.42
C SER A 31 -12.13 -1.05 -8.28
N LEU A 32 -10.91 -1.50 -8.01
CA LEU A 32 -10.60 -2.92 -7.90
C LEU A 32 -10.92 -3.50 -6.52
N ILE A 33 -10.67 -2.76 -5.44
CA ILE A 33 -10.95 -3.19 -4.06
C ILE A 33 -12.43 -2.97 -3.67
N GLY A 34 -13.14 -2.06 -4.34
CA GLY A 34 -14.53 -1.73 -4.04
C GLY A 34 -14.72 -1.08 -2.67
N LYS A 35 -13.66 -0.48 -2.10
CA LYS A 35 -13.66 0.21 -0.80
C LYS A 35 -12.84 1.50 -0.90
N LYS A 36 -13.12 2.41 0.03
CA LYS A 36 -12.27 3.58 0.24
C LYS A 36 -10.90 3.15 0.76
N VAL A 37 -9.89 3.80 0.23
CA VAL A 37 -8.49 3.67 0.67
C VAL A 37 -7.99 5.03 1.15
N LYS A 38 -7.01 5.01 2.04
CA LYS A 38 -6.36 6.21 2.59
C LYS A 38 -4.98 6.37 1.96
N PRO A 39 -4.56 7.60 1.62
CA PRO A 39 -3.23 7.84 1.05
C PRO A 39 -2.14 7.65 2.09
N ILE A 40 -0.97 7.20 1.61
CA ILE A 40 0.29 7.13 2.34
C ILE A 40 1.21 8.17 1.72
N TYR A 41 1.59 9.19 2.49
CA TYR A 41 2.52 10.22 2.03
C TYR A 41 3.97 9.90 2.40
N ASN A 42 4.16 9.09 3.45
CA ASN A 42 5.47 8.70 3.94
C ASN A 42 5.37 7.31 4.56
N TRP A 43 6.18 6.38 4.06
CA TRP A 43 6.20 5.00 4.55
C TRP A 43 6.79 4.90 5.96
N PHE A 44 7.68 5.79 6.36
CA PHE A 44 8.24 5.79 7.72
C PHE A 44 7.15 6.00 8.78
N ASP A 45 6.21 6.91 8.53
CA ASP A 45 5.10 7.17 9.46
C ASP A 45 4.23 5.93 9.61
N VAL A 46 3.97 5.21 8.51
CA VAL A 46 3.15 3.98 8.52
C VAL A 46 3.90 2.80 9.16
N LEU A 47 5.21 2.69 8.95
CA LEU A 47 6.07 1.68 9.58
C LEU A 47 6.20 1.88 11.10
N SER A 48 5.98 3.10 11.59
CA SER A 48 6.04 3.41 13.03
C SER A 48 4.79 2.96 13.82
N ILE A 49 3.70 2.66 13.11
CA ILE A 49 2.40 2.28 13.69
C ILE A 49 2.07 0.80 13.46
N LYS A 50 1.18 0.26 14.31
CA LYS A 50 0.65 -1.10 14.12
C LYS A 50 -0.21 -1.18 12.85
N PRO A 51 -0.24 -2.34 12.17
CA PRO A 51 0.50 -3.56 12.50
C PRO A 51 1.93 -3.62 11.95
N LEU A 52 2.33 -2.74 11.03
CA LEU A 52 3.64 -2.84 10.35
C LEU A 52 4.84 -2.71 11.29
N ASN A 53 4.74 -1.94 12.37
CA ASN A 53 5.83 -1.80 13.32
C ASN A 53 6.24 -3.12 13.99
N ASN A 54 5.35 -4.11 14.05
CA ASN A 54 5.63 -5.44 14.59
C ASN A 54 6.68 -6.19 13.74
N PHE A 55 6.93 -5.75 12.50
CA PHE A 55 7.86 -6.36 11.55
C PHE A 55 9.19 -5.59 11.44
N VAL A 56 9.32 -4.40 12.02
CA VAL A 56 10.53 -3.56 11.85
C VAL A 56 11.77 -4.14 12.53
N ASN A 57 11.58 -4.81 13.68
CA ASN A 57 12.65 -5.40 14.49
C ASN A 57 12.72 -6.93 14.39
N ASN A 58 12.05 -7.53 13.41
CA ASN A 58 12.11 -8.97 13.18
C ASN A 58 13.31 -9.34 12.29
N SER A 59 13.56 -10.64 12.13
CA SER A 59 14.54 -11.14 11.16
C SER A 59 14.28 -10.66 9.74
N ILE A 60 13.01 -10.36 9.42
CA ILE A 60 12.57 -9.75 8.16
C ILE A 60 12.45 -8.25 8.39
N ARG A 61 13.42 -7.48 7.89
CA ARG A 61 13.43 -6.01 7.95
C ARG A 61 12.45 -5.41 6.95
N ILE A 62 11.15 -5.40 7.26
CA ILE A 62 10.09 -4.90 6.34
C ILE A 62 10.35 -3.49 5.81
N GLN A 63 11.01 -2.66 6.61
CA GLN A 63 11.40 -1.29 6.26
C GLN A 63 12.30 -1.27 5.02
N ASP A 64 13.20 -2.25 4.86
CA ASP A 64 14.10 -2.32 3.72
C ASP A 64 13.31 -2.60 2.43
N TYR A 65 12.31 -3.47 2.49
CA TYR A 65 11.45 -3.80 1.34
C TYR A 65 10.50 -2.66 0.98
N ILE A 66 9.77 -2.12 1.96
CA ILE A 66 8.77 -1.06 1.74
C ILE A 66 9.44 0.23 1.24
N THR A 67 10.63 0.58 1.73
CA THR A 67 11.28 1.84 1.36
C THR A 67 12.17 1.74 0.13
N HIS A 68 12.53 0.53 -0.31
CA HIS A 68 13.22 0.32 -1.58
C HIS A 68 12.40 0.91 -2.74
N GLU A 69 13.01 1.65 -3.66
CA GLU A 69 12.30 2.20 -4.84
C GLU A 69 10.98 2.92 -4.49
N SER A 70 11.01 3.79 -3.49
CA SER A 70 9.82 4.58 -3.13
C SER A 70 9.39 5.50 -4.28
N CYS A 71 8.09 5.51 -4.59
CA CYS A 71 7.43 6.45 -5.50
C CYS A 71 7.94 7.88 -5.34
N TYR A 72 8.21 8.60 -6.44
CA TYR A 72 8.63 10.01 -6.36
C TYR A 72 7.46 10.97 -6.17
N GLY A 73 6.26 10.60 -6.62
CA GLY A 73 5.03 11.37 -6.47
C GLY A 73 4.68 11.70 -5.01
N ARG A 74 3.73 12.62 -4.83
CA ARG A 74 3.34 13.11 -3.49
C ARG A 74 2.73 12.00 -2.63
N VAL A 75 1.92 11.14 -3.22
CA VAL A 75 1.40 9.93 -2.58
C VAL A 75 2.33 8.77 -2.93
N LYS A 76 2.80 8.06 -1.90
CA LYS A 76 3.72 6.93 -2.01
C LYS A 76 3.01 5.58 -2.05
N GLY A 77 1.75 5.56 -1.65
CA GLY A 77 0.96 4.34 -1.52
C GLY A 77 -0.44 4.62 -1.01
N TYR A 78 -1.20 3.56 -0.81
CA TYR A 78 -2.52 3.57 -0.22
C TYR A 78 -2.69 2.44 0.77
N PHE A 79 -3.61 2.57 1.71
CA PHE A 79 -3.99 1.45 2.57
C PHE A 79 -5.48 1.40 2.88
N THR A 80 -5.93 0.22 3.27
CA THR A 80 -7.28 -0.01 3.82
C THR A 80 -7.25 -1.18 4.79
N SER A 81 -8.32 -1.35 5.57
CA SER A 81 -8.53 -2.54 6.40
C SER A 81 -9.83 -3.24 6.00
N LEU A 82 -9.81 -4.57 6.04
CA LEU A 82 -10.95 -5.42 5.72
C LEU A 82 -11.26 -6.36 6.90
N PRO A 83 -12.53 -6.70 7.14
CA PRO A 83 -12.92 -7.60 8.23
C PRO A 83 -12.54 -9.07 7.99
N LYS A 84 -12.08 -9.42 6.77
CA LYS A 84 -11.64 -10.76 6.39
C LYS A 84 -10.63 -10.67 5.23
N ILE A 85 -9.81 -11.71 5.09
CA ILE A 85 -8.90 -11.86 3.93
C ILE A 85 -9.74 -11.90 2.66
N LEU A 86 -9.36 -11.07 1.69
CA LEU A 86 -9.88 -11.11 0.32
C LEU A 86 -8.82 -11.74 -0.58
N ASP A 87 -9.22 -12.63 -1.48
CA ASP A 87 -8.32 -13.07 -2.54
C ASP A 87 -8.08 -11.90 -3.51
N ILE A 88 -6.90 -11.29 -3.37
CA ILE A 88 -6.45 -10.18 -4.19
C ILE A 88 -5.51 -10.62 -5.32
N SER A 89 -5.37 -11.92 -5.59
CA SER A 89 -4.48 -12.43 -6.64
C SER A 89 -4.81 -11.82 -8.00
N HIS A 90 -6.10 -11.54 -8.24
CA HIS A 90 -6.57 -10.88 -9.45
C HIS A 90 -6.09 -9.42 -9.58
N LEU A 91 -5.77 -8.74 -8.46
CA LEU A 91 -5.25 -7.37 -8.45
C LEU A 91 -3.84 -7.28 -9.02
N VAL A 92 -3.01 -8.28 -8.73
CA VAL A 92 -1.61 -8.33 -9.17
C VAL A 92 -1.48 -8.21 -10.69
N LYS A 93 -2.49 -8.66 -11.45
CA LYS A 93 -2.51 -8.59 -12.92
C LYS A 93 -3.13 -7.32 -13.49
N ARG A 94 -3.80 -6.50 -12.66
CA ARG A 94 -4.66 -5.39 -13.11
C ARG A 94 -4.16 -4.02 -12.68
N LEU A 95 -3.25 -3.95 -11.71
CA LEU A 95 -2.71 -2.68 -11.23
C LEU A 95 -1.57 -2.21 -12.12
N GLY A 96 -1.72 -1.05 -12.74
CA GLY A 96 -0.67 -0.38 -13.51
C GLY A 96 0.21 0.56 -12.67
N TYR A 97 -0.32 1.06 -11.54
CA TYR A 97 0.39 2.03 -10.69
C TYR A 97 0.96 1.43 -9.41
N THR A 98 0.70 0.16 -9.11
CA THR A 98 1.13 -0.50 -7.86
C THR A 98 2.28 -1.45 -8.15
N GLN A 99 3.37 -1.34 -7.39
CA GLN A 99 4.54 -2.22 -7.48
C GLN A 99 4.41 -3.42 -6.54
N GLU A 100 3.98 -3.18 -5.30
CA GLU A 100 3.93 -4.20 -4.26
C GLU A 100 2.64 -4.08 -3.46
N ILE A 101 2.13 -5.22 -3.00
CA ILE A 101 0.98 -5.29 -2.10
C ILE A 101 1.38 -6.05 -0.85
N PHE A 102 1.21 -5.43 0.32
CA PHE A 102 1.49 -6.05 1.61
C PHE A 102 0.18 -6.35 2.33
N LEU A 103 0.03 -7.59 2.81
CA LEU A 103 -1.10 -8.05 3.61
C LEU A 103 -0.60 -8.38 5.01
N VAL A 104 -1.24 -7.80 6.02
CA VAL A 104 -0.85 -7.88 7.43
C VAL A 104 -2.04 -8.20 8.31
#